data_AF-A0A6P0TTE4-F1
#
_entry.id   AF-A0A6P0TTE4-F1
#
_cell.length_a   1.000
_cell.length_b   1.000
_cell.length_c   1.000
_cell.angle_alpha   90.00
_cell.angle_beta   90.00
_cell.angle_gamma   90.00
#
_symmetry.space_group_name_H-M   'P 1'
#
loop_
_entity.id
_entity.type
_entity.pdbx_description
1 polymer ?
#
loop_
_entity_poly.entity_id
_entity_poly.type
_entity_poly.pdbx_seq_one_letter_code
_entity_poly.pdbx_strand_id
1 'polypeptide(L)'
;EFIAKGENDADIATVYESIALHRWEQSRTTQGQPYQIYYLNPTIETVSTAAIARRDVTSGMVDAARKFIDFLRQPEQQKLFVQYGFRPVDQSFDLQSVPNSPWSQNIPGVKMNPGVQTISTPNVEVLTEIKRLWERAN
;
A
#
# COMPACT_ATOMS: atom_id res chain seq x y z
N GLU A 1 -9.42 4.23 -14.30
CA GLU A 1 -8.21 3.80 -13.59
C GLU A 1 -7.04 4.32 -14.38
N PHE A 2 -6.30 5.27 -13.80
CA PHE A 2 -5.29 6.11 -14.48
C PHE A 2 -4.17 5.30 -15.16
N ILE A 3 -3.72 4.23 -14.51
CA ILE A 3 -2.55 3.46 -14.97
C ILE A 3 -2.93 2.35 -15.97
N ALA A 4 -4.16 1.84 -15.89
CA ALA A 4 -4.58 0.67 -16.65
C ALA A 4 -5.28 0.99 -17.98
N LYS A 5 -5.78 2.22 -18.16
CA LYS A 5 -6.56 2.61 -19.34
C LYS A 5 -5.74 3.52 -20.26
N GLY A 6 -5.28 2.97 -21.39
CA GLY A 6 -4.87 3.70 -22.61
C GLY A 6 -4.21 5.08 -22.42
N GLU A 7 -4.66 6.06 -23.22
CA GLU A 7 -4.21 7.46 -23.11
C GLU A 7 -4.53 8.04 -21.74
N ASN A 8 -3.63 8.86 -21.21
CA ASN A 8 -3.75 9.43 -19.87
C ASN A 8 -4.87 10.48 -19.80
N ASP A 9 -5.80 10.29 -18.86
CA ASP A 9 -6.86 11.27 -18.53
C ASP A 9 -6.35 12.47 -17.68
N ALA A 10 -5.09 12.43 -17.21
CA ALA A 10 -4.43 13.47 -16.41
C ALA A 10 -2.89 13.38 -16.49
N ASP A 11 -2.18 14.41 -16.05
CA ASP A 11 -0.70 14.39 -16.02
C ASP A 11 -0.14 13.78 -14.72
N ILE A 12 -0.90 13.86 -13.62
CA ILE A 12 -0.48 13.44 -12.28
C ILE A 12 -1.64 12.71 -11.60
N ALA A 13 -1.31 11.61 -10.92
CA ALA A 13 -2.24 10.91 -10.04
C ALA A 13 -1.59 10.62 -8.68
N THR A 14 -2.35 10.85 -7.61
CA THR A 14 -1.97 10.42 -6.26
C THR A 14 -2.57 9.05 -5.98
N VAL A 15 -1.72 8.04 -5.80
CA VAL A 15 -2.11 6.64 -5.58
C VAL A 15 -1.29 6.02 -4.45
N TYR A 16 -1.71 4.85 -3.97
CA TYR A 16 -0.90 4.05 -3.05
C TYR A 16 0.41 3.59 -3.70
N GLU A 17 1.47 3.50 -2.89
CA GLU A 17 2.79 3.03 -3.32
C GLU A 17 2.72 1.66 -4.00
N SER A 18 1.95 0.71 -3.43
CA SER A 18 1.82 -0.63 -4.01
C SER A 18 1.24 -0.62 -5.42
N ILE A 19 0.26 0.24 -5.69
CA ILE A 19 -0.32 0.41 -7.04
C ILE A 19 0.73 1.01 -7.98
N ALA A 20 1.42 2.06 -7.55
CA ALA A 20 2.45 2.73 -8.34
C ALA A 20 3.63 1.80 -8.67
N LEU A 21 4.03 0.93 -7.74
CA LEU A 21 5.11 -0.02 -7.95
C LEU A 21 4.67 -1.20 -8.82
N HIS A 22 3.56 -1.85 -8.46
CA HIS A 22 3.10 -3.07 -9.12
C HIS A 22 2.74 -2.85 -10.60
N ARG A 23 2.19 -1.68 -10.94
CA ARG A 23 1.76 -1.37 -12.31
C ARG A 23 2.80 -0.62 -13.14
N TRP A 24 4.00 -0.37 -12.61
CA TRP A 24 4.99 0.45 -13.30
C TRP A 24 5.40 -0.15 -14.65
N GLU A 25 5.67 -1.46 -14.69
CA GLU A 25 6.03 -2.14 -15.94
C GLU A 25 4.85 -2.17 -16.93
N GLN A 26 3.62 -2.36 -16.44
CA GLN A 26 2.41 -2.33 -17.26
C GLN A 26 2.25 -1.00 -18.00
N SER A 27 2.59 0.13 -17.36
CA SER A 27 2.45 1.46 -17.97
C SER A 27 3.29 1.63 -19.23
N ARG A 28 4.46 0.99 -19.31
CA ARG A 28 5.30 1.01 -20.51
C ARG A 28 4.56 0.38 -21.70
N THR A 29 3.82 -0.69 -21.47
CA THR A 29 3.05 -1.39 -22.52
C THR A 29 1.81 -0.59 -22.92
N THR A 30 1.09 0.00 -21.97
CA THR A 30 -0.20 0.66 -22.24
C THR A 30 -0.06 2.10 -22.70
N GLN A 31 0.98 2.81 -22.26
CA GLN A 31 1.16 4.26 -22.50
C GLN A 31 2.41 4.57 -23.34
N GLY A 32 3.17 3.56 -23.76
CA GLY A 32 4.38 3.70 -24.57
C GLY A 32 5.61 4.25 -23.82
N GLN A 33 5.44 4.74 -22.59
CA GLN A 33 6.50 5.19 -21.69
C GLN A 33 6.12 4.91 -20.23
N PRO A 34 7.08 4.57 -19.36
CA PRO A 34 6.80 4.44 -17.93
C PRO A 34 6.59 5.80 -17.27
N TYR A 35 5.73 5.86 -16.25
CA TYR A 35 5.61 7.05 -15.41
C TYR A 35 6.76 7.21 -14.41
N GLN A 36 6.93 8.42 -13.90
CA GLN A 36 7.88 8.76 -12.84
C GLN A 36 7.18 8.70 -11.47
N ILE A 37 7.82 8.05 -10.49
CA ILE A 37 7.29 8.00 -9.13
C ILE A 37 7.87 9.15 -8.30
N TYR A 38 6.99 9.82 -7.55
CA TYR A 38 7.35 10.87 -6.59
C TYR A 38 6.71 10.57 -5.23
N TYR A 39 7.51 10.67 -4.17
CA TYR A 39 7.01 10.68 -2.79
C TYR A 39 6.80 12.12 -2.36
N LEU A 40 5.54 12.47 -2.06
CA LEU A 40 5.18 13.81 -1.59
C LEU A 40 5.74 14.06 -0.19
N ASN A 41 5.89 15.34 0.19
CA ASN A 41 6.24 15.72 1.56
C ASN A 41 5.10 16.57 2.15
N PRO A 42 4.34 16.07 3.13
CA PRO A 42 4.50 14.75 3.77
C PRO A 42 3.98 13.60 2.90
N THR A 43 4.62 12.42 3.01
CA THR A 43 4.01 11.15 2.57
C THR A 43 3.28 10.57 3.77
N ILE A 44 1.99 10.27 3.62
CA ILE A 44 1.18 9.69 4.68
C ILE A 44 1.25 8.17 4.58
N GLU A 45 1.73 7.52 5.64
CA GLU A 45 1.77 6.06 5.70
C GLU A 45 0.37 5.49 5.99
N THR A 46 -0.04 4.49 5.21
CA THR A 46 -1.24 3.69 5.48
C THR A 46 -0.83 2.28 5.89
N VAL A 47 -1.10 1.91 7.14
CA VAL A 47 -0.81 0.57 7.66
C VAL A 47 -2.03 -0.32 7.50
N SER A 48 -1.89 -1.41 6.74
CA SER A 48 -2.93 -2.44 6.64
C SER A 48 -2.87 -3.36 7.86
N THR A 49 -3.86 -3.27 8.75
CA THR A 49 -3.88 -4.02 10.02
C THR A 49 -4.86 -5.19 9.94
N ALA A 50 -4.37 -6.40 10.28
CA ALA A 50 -5.23 -7.54 10.54
C ALA A 50 -5.75 -7.50 11.99
N ALA A 51 -7.03 -7.77 12.19
CA ALA A 51 -7.65 -7.83 13.52
C ALA A 51 -8.62 -9.02 13.62
N ILE A 52 -8.76 -9.56 14.83
CA ILE A 52 -9.72 -10.62 15.13
C ILE A 52 -10.94 -10.00 15.80
N ALA A 53 -12.12 -10.22 15.24
CA ALA A 53 -13.38 -9.75 15.81
C ALA A 53 -13.59 -10.33 17.22
N ARG A 54 -14.24 -9.56 18.11
CA ARG A 54 -14.52 -10.00 19.49
C ARG A 54 -15.92 -10.56 19.70
N ARG A 55 -16.88 -10.11 18.87
CA ARG A 55 -18.28 -10.52 18.95
C ARG A 55 -18.57 -11.54 17.85
N ASP A 56 -19.51 -12.44 18.12
CA ASP A 56 -20.03 -13.40 17.15
C ASP A 56 -18.95 -14.33 16.55
N VAL A 57 -17.91 -14.64 17.33
CA VAL A 57 -16.84 -15.57 16.97
C VAL A 57 -16.71 -16.69 17.99
N THR A 58 -16.47 -17.90 17.52
CA THR A 58 -16.17 -19.05 18.37
C THR A 58 -14.67 -19.11 18.71
N SER A 59 -14.30 -19.86 19.74
CA SER A 59 -12.87 -20.10 20.08
C SER A 59 -12.10 -20.72 18.90
N GLY A 60 -12.70 -21.69 18.21
CA GLY A 60 -12.08 -22.32 17.03
C GLY A 60 -11.83 -21.34 15.88
N MET A 61 -12.74 -20.37 15.67
CA MET A 61 -12.52 -19.30 14.68
C MET A 61 -11.39 -18.38 15.08
N VAL A 62 -11.28 -18.03 16.37
CA VAL A 62 -10.17 -17.22 16.90
C VAL A 62 -8.84 -17.93 16.71
N ASP A 63 -8.77 -19.23 17.00
CA ASP A 63 -7.54 -20.01 16.84
C ASP A 63 -7.13 -20.14 15.38
N ALA A 64 -8.09 -20.37 14.48
CA ALA A 64 -7.84 -20.39 13.04
C ALA A 64 -7.35 -19.03 12.53
N ALA A 65 -7.97 -17.93 12.97
CA ALA A 65 -7.58 -16.58 12.59
C ALA A 65 -6.15 -16.24 13.06
N ARG A 66 -5.76 -16.65 14.27
CA ARG A 66 -4.38 -16.50 14.77
C ARG A 66 -3.39 -17.24 13.87
N LYS A 67 -3.64 -18.52 13.57
CA LYS A 67 -2.80 -19.30 12.65
C LYS A 67 -2.69 -18.66 11.28
N PHE A 68 -3.78 -18.10 10.77
CA PHE A 68 -3.77 -17.40 9.48
C PHE A 68 -2.94 -16.12 9.50
N ILE A 69 -3.08 -15.28 10.54
CA ILE A 69 -2.25 -14.09 10.72
C ILE A 69 -0.77 -14.47 10.85
N ASP A 70 -0.46 -15.52 11.62
CA ASP A 70 0.91 -16.01 11.75
C ASP A 70 1.46 -16.51 10.41
N PHE A 71 0.65 -17.23 9.63
CA PHE A 71 1.00 -17.65 8.27
C PHE A 71 1.30 -16.45 7.36
N LEU A 72 0.46 -15.41 7.37
CA LEU A 72 0.68 -14.23 6.53
C LEU A 72 1.99 -13.50 6.89
N ARG A 73 2.44 -13.59 8.15
CA ARG A 73 3.69 -12.97 8.63
C ARG A 73 4.94 -13.79 8.31
N GLN A 74 4.80 -15.02 7.82
CA GLN A 74 5.95 -15.84 7.47
C GLN A 74 6.72 -15.22 6.28
N PRO A 75 8.06 -15.44 6.21
CA PRO A 75 8.90 -14.79 5.21
C PRO A 75 8.45 -15.00 3.76
N GLU A 76 7.98 -16.20 3.39
CA GLU A 76 7.56 -16.49 2.01
C GLU A 76 6.31 -15.70 1.60
N GLN A 77 5.40 -15.45 2.54
CA GLN A 77 4.18 -14.70 2.34
C GLN A 77 4.52 -13.21 2.26
N GLN A 78 5.42 -12.73 3.12
CA GLN A 78 5.94 -11.35 3.04
C GLN A 78 6.69 -11.10 1.73
N LYS A 79 7.46 -12.07 1.19
CA LYS A 79 8.07 -11.98 -0.14
C LYS A 79 7.03 -11.78 -1.24
N LEU A 80 5.92 -12.52 -1.18
CA LEU A 80 4.83 -12.34 -2.15
C LEU A 80 4.24 -10.93 -2.06
N PHE A 81 3.97 -10.41 -0.86
CA PHE A 81 3.52 -9.03 -0.69
C PHE A 81 4.50 -8.00 -1.28
N VAL A 82 5.81 -8.20 -1.09
CA VAL A 82 6.86 -7.35 -1.68
C VAL A 82 6.78 -7.35 -3.21
N GLN A 83 6.53 -8.48 -3.86
CA GLN A 83 6.36 -8.55 -5.32
C GLN A 83 5.17 -7.72 -5.83
N TYR A 84 4.16 -7.49 -4.98
CA TYR A 84 3.02 -6.61 -5.26
C TYR A 84 3.20 -5.17 -4.74
N GLY A 85 4.42 -4.78 -4.38
CA GLY A 85 4.72 -3.41 -3.95
C GLY A 85 4.25 -3.07 -2.53
N PHE A 86 3.94 -4.06 -1.70
CA PHE A 86 3.68 -3.85 -0.28
C PHE A 86 4.97 -3.93 0.53
N ARG A 87 5.16 -2.99 1.45
CA ARG A 87 6.24 -3.08 2.44
C ARG A 87 5.90 -4.17 3.48
N PRO A 88 6.88 -5.00 3.86
CA PRO A 88 6.68 -6.07 4.82
C PRO A 88 6.46 -5.53 6.24
N VAL A 89 5.83 -6.34 7.09
CA VAL A 89 5.58 -6.00 8.50
C VAL A 89 6.86 -5.90 9.33
N ASP A 90 7.91 -6.58 8.90
CA ASP A 90 9.26 -6.47 9.46
C ASP A 90 10.07 -5.48 8.64
N GLN A 91 10.40 -4.33 9.23
CA GLN A 91 11.15 -3.26 8.57
C GLN A 91 12.62 -3.62 8.30
N SER A 92 13.14 -4.67 8.93
CA SER A 92 14.50 -5.17 8.68
C SER A 92 14.59 -6.09 7.46
N PHE A 93 13.45 -6.42 6.87
CA PHE A 93 13.37 -7.30 5.71
C PHE A 93 14.05 -6.68 4.48
N ASP A 94 14.98 -7.42 3.86
CA ASP A 94 15.67 -6.95 2.66
C ASP A 94 14.77 -7.02 1.43
N LEU A 95 14.22 -5.86 1.04
CA LEU A 95 13.36 -5.73 -0.14
C LEU A 95 14.06 -6.09 -1.45
N GLN A 96 15.38 -5.94 -1.54
CA GLN A 96 16.12 -6.18 -2.78
C GLN A 96 16.46 -7.65 -2.97
N SER A 97 16.45 -8.44 -1.89
CA SER A 97 16.65 -9.89 -1.94
C SER A 97 15.51 -10.67 -2.60
N VAL A 98 14.32 -10.05 -2.72
CA VAL A 98 13.13 -10.72 -3.26
C VAL A 98 13.18 -10.76 -4.78
N PRO A 99 13.05 -11.94 -5.42
CA PRO A 99 12.95 -12.03 -6.87
C PRO A 99 11.76 -11.18 -7.38
N ASN A 100 12.01 -10.40 -8.44
CA ASN A 100 11.05 -9.49 -9.06
C ASN A 100 10.50 -8.38 -8.14
N SER A 101 11.22 -8.06 -7.06
CA SER A 101 10.89 -6.90 -6.22
C SER A 101 10.87 -5.60 -7.03
N PRO A 102 9.85 -4.74 -6.89
CA PRO A 102 9.89 -3.41 -7.49
C PRO A 102 11.09 -2.57 -7.04
N TRP A 103 11.58 -2.80 -5.82
CA TRP A 103 12.75 -2.12 -5.25
C TRP A 103 14.09 -2.60 -5.81
N SER A 104 14.12 -3.73 -6.52
CA SER A 104 15.33 -4.23 -7.21
C SER A 104 15.36 -3.87 -8.71
N GLN A 105 14.32 -3.20 -9.24
CA GLN A 105 14.15 -2.93 -10.67
C GLN A 105 14.68 -1.55 -11.13
N ASN A 106 15.36 -0.80 -10.27
CA ASN A 106 15.84 0.57 -10.56
C ASN A 106 14.73 1.51 -11.08
N ILE A 107 13.51 1.36 -10.56
CA ILE A 107 12.39 2.22 -10.93
C ILE A 107 12.70 3.67 -10.52
N PRO A 108 12.66 4.63 -11.46
CA PRO A 108 12.98 6.02 -11.17
C PRO A 108 12.14 6.59 -10.01
N GLY A 109 12.82 7.21 -9.04
CA GLY A 109 12.19 7.89 -7.91
C GLY A 109 11.75 7.00 -6.75
N VAL A 110 11.78 5.67 -6.89
CA VAL A 110 11.49 4.72 -5.80
C VAL A 110 12.51 4.88 -4.68
N LYS A 111 12.01 4.88 -3.43
CA LYS A 111 12.84 5.05 -2.23
C LYS A 111 12.78 3.79 -1.37
N MET A 112 13.95 3.32 -0.94
CA MET A 112 14.06 2.23 0.06
C MET A 112 13.48 2.65 1.40
N ASN A 113 13.79 3.88 1.84
CA ASN A 113 13.29 4.46 3.09
C ASN A 113 12.73 5.87 2.81
N PRO A 114 11.45 5.98 2.38
CA PRO A 114 10.83 7.28 2.18
C PRO A 114 10.59 7.97 3.54
N GLY A 115 10.71 9.30 3.56
CA GLY A 115 10.28 10.08 4.73
C GLY A 115 8.76 10.05 4.84
N VAL A 116 8.24 9.20 5.72
CA VAL A 116 6.80 9.07 5.97
C VAL A 116 6.41 9.74 7.28
N GLN A 117 5.18 10.25 7.32
CA GLN A 117 4.53 10.68 8.54
C GLN A 117 3.35 9.77 8.82
N THR A 118 3.27 9.29 10.06
CA THR A 118 2.08 8.63 10.58
C THR A 118 1.21 9.69 11.23
N ILE A 119 -0.06 9.77 10.81
CA ILE A 119 -1.03 10.69 11.41
C ILE A 119 -1.90 9.86 12.36
N SER A 120 -2.08 10.33 13.58
CA SER A 120 -3.00 9.71 14.53
C SER A 120 -4.45 9.92 14.08
N THR A 121 -5.31 8.95 14.38
CA THR A 121 -6.74 9.11 14.15
C THR A 121 -7.26 10.35 14.89
N PRO A 122 -7.91 11.32 14.20
CA PRO A 122 -8.47 12.48 14.86
C PRO A 122 -9.55 12.11 15.89
N ASN A 123 -9.86 13.05 16.80
CA ASN A 123 -10.96 12.88 17.73
C ASN A 123 -12.33 12.87 17.02
N VAL A 124 -13.38 12.49 17.75
CA VAL A 124 -14.73 12.30 17.19
C VAL A 124 -15.30 13.60 16.65
N GLU A 125 -15.00 14.73 17.28
CA GLU A 125 -15.45 16.05 16.86
C GLU A 125 -14.90 16.41 15.48
N VAL A 126 -13.58 16.24 15.29
CA VAL A 126 -12.92 16.47 14.00
C VAL A 126 -13.41 15.48 12.94
N LEU A 127 -13.55 14.20 13.27
CA LEU A 127 -14.06 13.19 12.33
C LEU A 127 -15.49 13.50 11.88
N THR A 128 -16.33 14.01 12.77
CA THR A 128 -17.71 14.38 12.45
C THR A 128 -17.75 15.54 11.47
N GLU A 129 -16.91 16.55 11.68
CA GLU A 129 -16.83 17.70 10.77
C GLU A 129 -16.25 17.31 9.40
N ILE A 130 -15.22 16.46 9.36
CA ILE A 130 -14.67 15.90 8.11
C ILE A 130 -15.78 15.20 7.31
N LYS A 131 -16.59 14.35 7.95
CA LYS A 131 -17.72 13.67 7.30
C LYS A 131 -18.74 14.66 6.76
N ARG A 132 -19.14 15.63 7.57
CA ARG A 132 -20.11 16.67 7.20
C ARG A 132 -19.66 17.47 5.98
N LEU A 133 -18.36 17.76 5.86
CA LEU A 133 -17.81 18.47 4.70
C LEU A 133 -17.76 17.58 3.46
N TRP A 134 -17.34 16.32 3.62
CA TRP A 134 -17.27 15.35 2.53
C TRP A 134 -18.65 15.08 1.89
N GLU A 135 -19.68 14.92 2.72
CA GLU A 135 -21.07 14.69 2.28
C GLU A 135 -21.72 15.90 1.59
N ARG A 136 -21.17 17.11 1.77
CA ARG A 136 -21.67 18.30 1.06
C ARG A 136 -20.98 18.51 -0.29
N ALA A 137 -19.77 17.99 -0.45
CA ALA A 137 -18.97 18.17 -1.65
C ALA A 137 -19.25 17.11 -2.73
N ASN A 138 -19.94 16.02 -2.36
CA ASN A 138 -20.40 14.94 -3.23
C ASN A 138 -21.93 14.87 -3.23
#